data_AF-A0A2R6QW70-F1
#
_entry.id   AF-A0A2R6QW70-F1
#
_cell.length_a   1.000
_cell.length_b   1.000
_cell.length_c   1.000
_cell.angle_alpha   90.00
_cell.angle_beta   90.00
_cell.angle_gamma   90.00
#
_symmetry.space_group_name_H-M   'P 1'
#
loop_
_entity.id
_entity.type
_entity.pdbx_description
1 polymer ?
#
loop_
_entity_poly.entity_id
_entity_poly.type
_entity_poly.pdbx_seq_one_letter_code
_entity_poly.pdbx_strand_id
1 'polypeptide(L)'
;MRCNACWRELEGRAISTTCGHILCTEDASKILSNDAACPICDQLLSKSLMKPVDINPNDEWINMAMAGISPQILMKSAYRSLMFYIGQKDLEMQLKMNRIVAQCRQKCEAMQEKFTEKMDQVHTAYQKMAKRCQMLEQEIESLSKDKQELQDKFSEKSQQKRKLDEMYDQLRTEYESVKRSAIQPTSNFYSRPETDLFSNPSNMMDNRDPIRKGPRDDIWPPVKLNNSNSGLFDISGVSPAKQSAVPIGAGPAGNRRGSGRPGFGAGASNPSMTLRNLILSPIKRPQLSFSRSQMFQL
;
A
#
# COMPACT_ATOMS: atom_id res chain seq x y z
N MET A 1 -41.86 22.02 -10.84
CA MET A 1 -40.95 21.80 -12.02
C MET A 1 -39.61 22.46 -11.72
N ARG A 2 -38.54 22.21 -12.48
CA ARG A 2 -37.24 22.86 -12.24
C ARG A 2 -36.75 23.64 -13.47
N CYS A 3 -35.95 24.67 -13.23
CA CYS A 3 -35.30 25.44 -14.29
C CYS A 3 -34.13 24.65 -14.89
N ASN A 4 -34.06 24.57 -16.21
CA ASN A 4 -33.02 23.79 -16.89
C ASN A 4 -31.63 24.46 -16.88
N ALA A 5 -31.54 25.71 -16.42
CA ALA A 5 -30.27 26.42 -16.20
C ALA A 5 -29.79 26.27 -14.73
N CYS A 6 -30.48 26.90 -13.77
CA CYS A 6 -30.06 26.87 -12.36
C CYS A 6 -30.56 25.67 -11.53
N TRP A 7 -31.44 24.81 -12.05
CA TRP A 7 -31.99 23.62 -11.37
C TRP A 7 -32.79 23.90 -10.07
N ARG A 8 -33.11 25.17 -9.81
CA ARG A 8 -34.08 25.56 -8.77
C ARG A 8 -35.50 25.17 -9.17
N GLU A 9 -36.36 25.01 -8.16
CA GLU A 9 -37.82 24.87 -8.34
C GLU A 9 -38.37 26.09 -9.09
N LEU A 10 -39.36 25.86 -9.95
CA LEU A 10 -40.14 26.89 -10.64
C LEU A 10 -41.49 27.00 -9.93
N GLU A 11 -41.91 28.24 -9.66
CA GLU A 11 -43.15 28.59 -8.96
C GLU A 11 -43.93 29.64 -9.76
N GLY A 12 -45.21 29.40 -10.02
CA GLY A 12 -46.12 30.31 -10.73
C GLY A 12 -45.78 30.54 -12.20
N ARG A 13 -44.73 31.32 -12.50
CA ARG A 13 -44.36 31.73 -13.86
C ARG A 13 -43.00 31.16 -14.27
N ALA A 14 -42.94 30.63 -15.48
CA ALA A 14 -41.70 30.18 -16.12
C ALA A 14 -41.62 30.72 -17.56
N ILE A 15 -40.46 30.53 -18.20
CA ILE A 15 -40.25 30.78 -19.62
C ILE A 15 -40.07 29.45 -20.33
N SER A 16 -40.99 29.13 -21.25
CA SER A 16 -40.88 27.99 -22.17
C SER A 16 -40.14 28.41 -23.45
N THR A 17 -39.39 27.49 -24.03
CA THR A 17 -38.61 27.70 -25.26
C THR A 17 -39.13 26.82 -26.40
N THR A 18 -38.98 27.26 -27.65
CA THR A 18 -39.34 26.43 -28.82
C THR A 18 -38.55 25.13 -28.93
N CYS A 19 -37.38 25.04 -28.27
CA CYS A 19 -36.56 23.83 -28.20
C CYS A 19 -37.00 22.82 -27.12
N GLY A 20 -38.10 23.09 -26.39
CA GLY A 20 -38.66 22.16 -25.41
C GLY A 20 -38.03 22.22 -24.01
N HIS A 21 -37.25 23.26 -23.71
CA HIS A 21 -36.66 23.50 -22.38
C HIS A 21 -37.36 24.63 -21.62
N ILE A 22 -37.36 24.55 -20.28
CA ILE A 22 -38.05 25.49 -19.39
C ILE A 22 -37.08 26.21 -18.45
N LEU A 23 -37.27 27.51 -18.27
CA LEU A 23 -36.34 28.41 -17.58
C LEU A 23 -37.08 29.27 -16.55
N CYS A 24 -36.39 29.72 -15.49
CA CYS A 24 -36.91 30.79 -14.65
C CYS A 24 -36.74 32.14 -15.37
N THR A 25 -37.46 33.15 -14.90
CA THR A 25 -37.42 34.52 -15.45
C THR A 25 -36.03 35.14 -15.44
N GLU A 26 -35.26 34.91 -14.37
CA GLU A 26 -33.89 35.44 -14.22
C GLU A 26 -32.94 34.81 -15.23
N ASP A 27 -32.95 33.49 -15.37
CA ASP A 27 -32.00 32.79 -16.26
C ASP A 27 -32.36 32.97 -17.73
N ALA A 28 -33.65 33.01 -18.07
CA ALA A 28 -34.07 33.39 -19.43
C ALA A 28 -33.60 34.80 -19.81
N SER A 29 -33.69 35.75 -18.86
CA SER A 29 -33.20 37.12 -19.07
C SER A 29 -31.67 37.18 -19.24
N LYS A 30 -30.90 36.41 -18.44
CA LYS A 30 -29.45 36.28 -18.58
C LYS A 30 -29.03 35.66 -19.91
N ILE A 31 -29.73 34.60 -20.34
CA ILE A 31 -29.45 33.94 -21.63
C ILE A 31 -29.65 34.95 -22.76
N LEU A 32 -30.76 35.69 -22.77
CA LEU A 32 -31.06 36.71 -23.79
C LEU A 32 -30.14 37.94 -23.76
N SER A 33 -29.38 38.18 -22.69
CA SER A 33 -28.37 39.26 -22.62
C SER A 33 -26.95 38.80 -22.97
N ASN A 34 -26.72 37.49 -23.06
CA ASN A 34 -25.43 36.88 -23.40
C ASN A 34 -25.54 36.21 -24.79
N ASP A 35 -24.88 35.08 -25.00
CA ASP A 35 -24.81 34.33 -26.27
C ASP A 35 -26.16 33.78 -26.78
N ALA A 36 -27.24 33.96 -26.02
CA ALA A 36 -28.60 33.52 -26.31
C ALA A 36 -28.78 32.01 -26.60
N ALA A 37 -27.78 31.16 -26.35
CA ALA A 37 -27.88 29.71 -26.54
C ALA A 37 -28.68 29.02 -25.42
N CYS A 38 -29.40 27.96 -25.77
CA CYS A 38 -30.06 27.08 -24.80
C CYS A 38 -29.02 26.23 -24.04
N PRO A 39 -28.97 26.24 -22.69
CA PRO A 39 -27.94 25.54 -21.92
C PRO A 39 -28.05 23.99 -21.93
N ILE A 40 -28.97 23.42 -22.70
CA ILE A 40 -29.22 21.97 -22.79
C ILE A 40 -28.95 21.42 -24.20
N CYS A 41 -29.22 22.19 -25.25
CA CYS A 41 -29.12 21.73 -26.64
C CYS A 41 -28.47 22.75 -27.59
N ASP A 42 -27.88 23.83 -27.05
CA ASP A 42 -27.14 24.89 -27.75
C ASP A 42 -27.91 25.63 -28.86
N GLN A 43 -29.21 25.35 -29.04
CA GLN A 43 -30.05 26.09 -29.98
C GLN A 43 -30.09 27.57 -29.61
N LEU A 44 -29.80 28.43 -30.58
CA LEU A 44 -29.95 29.88 -30.44
C LEU A 44 -31.41 30.25 -30.16
N LEU A 45 -31.60 30.98 -29.07
CA LEU A 45 -32.88 31.49 -28.61
C LEU A 45 -32.98 32.99 -28.88
N SER A 46 -34.20 33.50 -28.81
CA SER A 46 -34.48 34.94 -28.94
C SER A 46 -35.78 35.26 -28.20
N LYS A 47 -36.10 36.55 -28.06
CA LYS A 47 -37.36 37.00 -27.43
C LYS A 47 -38.62 36.44 -28.12
N SER A 48 -38.57 36.05 -29.40
CA SER A 48 -39.70 35.44 -30.09
C SER A 48 -39.80 33.93 -29.85
N LEU A 49 -38.67 33.24 -29.63
CA LEU A 49 -38.55 31.80 -29.36
C LEU A 49 -38.73 31.44 -27.87
N MET A 50 -38.79 32.44 -27.00
CA MET A 50 -39.13 32.33 -25.59
C MET A 50 -40.57 32.82 -25.35
N LYS A 51 -41.36 32.09 -24.56
CA LYS A 51 -42.73 32.48 -24.17
C LYS A 51 -42.92 32.33 -22.66
N PRO A 52 -43.47 33.36 -21.97
CA PRO A 52 -43.89 33.19 -20.59
C PRO A 52 -45.05 32.19 -20.54
N VAL A 53 -44.99 31.28 -19.58
CA VAL A 53 -46.02 30.29 -19.29
C VAL A 53 -46.35 30.34 -17.81
N ASP A 54 -47.65 30.21 -17.51
CA ASP A 54 -48.10 29.86 -16.16
C ASP A 54 -47.93 28.34 -16.00
N ILE A 55 -47.30 27.91 -14.91
CA ILE A 55 -47.10 26.49 -14.58
C ILE A 55 -48.11 25.98 -13.55
N ASN A 56 -48.97 26.86 -13.02
CA ASN A 56 -50.08 26.54 -12.12
C ASN A 56 -51.32 27.42 -12.46
N PRO A 57 -51.84 27.35 -13.69
CA PRO A 57 -53.04 28.08 -14.08
C PRO A 57 -54.28 27.60 -13.29
N ASN A 58 -55.27 28.49 -13.13
CA ASN A 58 -56.52 28.18 -12.45
C ASN A 58 -57.56 27.52 -13.39
N ASP A 59 -58.63 26.97 -12.81
CA ASP A 59 -59.69 26.27 -13.56
C ASP A 59 -60.38 27.17 -14.59
N GLU A 60 -60.55 28.47 -14.31
CA GLU A 60 -61.13 29.44 -15.24
C GLU A 60 -60.29 29.56 -16.51
N TRP A 61 -58.97 29.74 -16.37
CA TRP A 61 -58.03 29.76 -17.48
C TRP A 61 -58.02 28.45 -18.25
N ILE A 62 -58.03 27.31 -17.53
CA ILE A 62 -58.04 25.96 -18.13
C ILE A 62 -59.31 25.77 -18.98
N ASN A 63 -60.48 26.10 -18.44
CA ASN A 63 -61.76 25.99 -19.13
C ASN A 63 -61.83 26.91 -20.37
N MET A 64 -61.37 28.15 -20.26
CA MET A 64 -61.30 29.08 -21.41
C MET A 64 -60.32 28.58 -22.48
N ALA A 65 -59.15 28.07 -22.10
CA ALA A 65 -58.13 27.58 -23.05
C ALA A 65 -58.57 26.33 -23.82
N MET A 66 -59.53 25.56 -23.29
CA MET A 66 -60.09 24.38 -23.96
C MET A 66 -61.38 24.66 -24.75
N ALA A 67 -61.98 25.85 -24.61
CA ALA A 67 -63.24 26.17 -25.27
C ALA A 67 -63.14 26.10 -26.80
N GLY A 68 -64.01 25.31 -27.43
CA GLY A 68 -64.03 25.10 -28.89
C GLY A 68 -62.92 24.18 -29.44
N ILE A 69 -62.02 23.65 -28.59
CA ILE A 69 -60.97 22.72 -29.01
C ILE A 69 -61.55 21.30 -29.13
N SER A 70 -61.32 20.63 -30.26
CA SER A 70 -61.84 19.28 -30.46
C SER A 70 -61.18 18.24 -29.53
N PRO A 71 -61.89 17.17 -29.12
CA PRO A 71 -61.32 16.14 -28.24
C PRO A 71 -60.02 15.52 -28.78
N GLN A 72 -59.89 15.37 -30.11
CA GLN A 72 -58.67 14.87 -30.75
C GLN A 72 -57.46 15.79 -30.50
N ILE A 73 -57.65 17.11 -30.54
CA ILE A 73 -56.59 18.09 -30.28
C ILE A 73 -56.27 18.10 -28.78
N LEU A 74 -57.27 18.02 -27.89
CA LEU A 74 -57.06 17.93 -26.44
C LEU A 74 -56.21 16.70 -26.08
N MET A 75 -56.55 15.51 -26.58
CA MET A 75 -55.79 14.28 -26.31
C MET A 75 -54.35 14.36 -26.85
N LYS A 76 -54.15 14.95 -28.04
CA LYS A 76 -52.81 15.17 -28.61
C LYS A 76 -51.98 16.16 -27.79
N SER A 77 -52.61 17.18 -27.23
CA SER A 77 -51.97 18.18 -26.35
C SER A 77 -51.62 17.60 -24.98
N ALA A 78 -52.52 16.81 -24.39
CA ALA A 78 -52.26 16.08 -23.15
C ALA A 78 -51.07 15.11 -23.30
N TYR A 79 -51.02 14.33 -24.38
CA TYR A 79 -49.88 13.47 -24.70
C TYR A 79 -48.56 14.26 -24.83
N ARG A 80 -48.57 15.41 -25.54
CA ARG A 80 -47.39 16.28 -25.65
C ARG A 80 -46.93 16.82 -24.29
N SER A 81 -47.87 17.22 -23.42
CA SER A 81 -47.58 17.67 -22.06
C SER A 81 -46.94 16.57 -21.21
N LEU A 82 -47.48 15.34 -21.30
CA LEU A 82 -46.91 14.16 -20.62
C LEU A 82 -45.49 13.85 -21.10
N MET A 83 -45.26 13.80 -22.41
CA MET A 83 -43.92 13.56 -22.99
C MET A 83 -42.93 14.64 -22.57
N PHE A 84 -43.35 15.91 -22.54
CA PHE A 84 -42.54 17.00 -22.02
C PHE A 84 -42.18 16.77 -20.54
N TYR A 85 -43.16 16.46 -19.68
CA TYR A 85 -42.90 16.24 -18.25
C TYR A 85 -41.95 15.06 -18.00
N ILE A 86 -42.08 13.98 -18.77
CA ILE A 86 -41.15 12.83 -18.73
C ILE A 86 -39.74 13.26 -19.12
N GLY A 87 -39.57 13.92 -20.28
CA GLY A 87 -38.24 14.37 -20.74
C GLY A 87 -37.56 15.33 -19.77
N GLN A 88 -38.32 16.16 -19.05
CA GLN A 88 -37.79 17.04 -18.01
C GLN A 88 -37.33 16.25 -16.76
N LYS A 89 -37.97 15.12 -16.44
CA LYS A 89 -37.51 14.20 -15.37
C LYS A 89 -36.29 13.41 -15.78
N ASP A 90 -36.23 12.96 -17.03
CA ASP A 90 -35.04 12.29 -17.58
C ASP A 90 -33.83 13.24 -17.59
N LEU A 91 -34.02 14.51 -17.97
CA LEU A 91 -32.96 15.52 -17.93
C LEU A 91 -32.49 15.83 -16.49
N GLU A 92 -33.41 15.94 -15.52
CA GLU A 92 -33.08 16.08 -14.09
C GLU A 92 -32.28 14.87 -13.56
N MET A 93 -32.64 13.66 -13.99
CA MET A 93 -31.93 12.43 -13.66
C MET A 93 -30.56 12.35 -14.33
N GLN A 94 -30.44 12.73 -15.60
CA GLN A 94 -29.19 12.74 -16.35
C GLN A 94 -28.17 13.70 -15.74
N LEU A 95 -28.59 14.91 -15.33
CA LEU A 95 -27.74 15.85 -14.60
C LEU A 95 -27.23 15.25 -13.28
N LYS A 96 -28.11 14.63 -12.49
CA LYS A 96 -27.74 13.97 -11.23
C LYS A 96 -26.75 12.82 -11.47
N MET A 97 -27.00 11.98 -12.47
CA MET A 97 -26.11 10.89 -12.87
C MET A 97 -24.74 11.42 -13.30
N ASN A 98 -24.69 12.44 -14.16
CA ASN A 98 -23.44 13.04 -14.63
C ASN A 98 -22.59 13.58 -13.47
N ARG A 99 -23.21 14.19 -12.45
CA ARG A 99 -22.51 14.63 -11.22
C ARG A 99 -21.92 13.45 -10.43
N ILE A 100 -22.67 12.35 -10.29
CA ILE A 100 -22.20 11.13 -9.60
C ILE A 100 -21.04 10.48 -10.38
N VAL A 101 -21.16 10.37 -11.71
CA VAL A 101 -20.11 9.83 -12.58
C VAL A 101 -18.84 10.68 -12.52
N ALA A 102 -18.95 12.01 -12.59
CA ALA A 102 -17.81 12.92 -12.45
C ALA A 102 -17.12 12.79 -11.09
N GLN A 103 -17.89 12.70 -10.00
CA GLN A 103 -17.35 12.49 -8.65
C GLN A 103 -16.66 11.12 -8.50
N CYS A 104 -17.23 10.07 -9.11
CA CYS A 104 -16.65 8.74 -9.12
C CYS A 104 -15.31 8.73 -9.88
N ARG A 105 -15.30 9.31 -11.09
CA ARG A 105 -14.09 9.49 -11.91
C ARG A 105 -12.99 10.22 -11.14
N GLN A 106 -13.29 11.36 -10.53
CA GLN A 106 -12.32 12.13 -9.73
C GLN A 106 -11.72 11.31 -8.57
N LYS A 107 -12.54 10.49 -7.90
CA LYS A 107 -12.07 9.59 -6.83
C LYS A 107 -11.17 8.47 -7.37
N CYS A 108 -11.49 7.90 -8.53
CA CYS A 108 -10.65 6.89 -9.18
C CYS A 108 -9.30 7.48 -9.61
N GLU A 109 -9.29 8.67 -10.23
CA GLU A 109 -8.07 9.35 -10.66
C GLU A 109 -7.17 9.70 -9.46
N ALA A 110 -7.71 10.30 -8.40
CA ALA A 110 -6.97 10.62 -7.18
C ALA A 110 -6.49 9.37 -6.40
N MET A 111 -7.15 8.22 -6.57
CA MET A 111 -6.69 6.95 -6.01
C MET A 111 -5.55 6.35 -6.85
N GLN A 112 -5.68 6.39 -8.18
CA GLN A 112 -4.66 5.92 -9.12
C GLN A 112 -3.36 6.71 -8.97
N GLU A 113 -3.43 8.04 -8.87
CA GLU A 113 -2.29 8.91 -8.63
C GLU A 113 -1.49 8.49 -7.38
N LYS A 114 -2.19 8.26 -6.25
CA LYS A 114 -1.56 7.81 -5.00
C LYS A 114 -0.95 6.41 -5.10
N PHE A 115 -1.55 5.50 -5.87
CA PHE A 115 -0.95 4.18 -6.12
C PHE A 115 0.32 4.27 -6.97
N THR A 116 0.32 5.10 -8.01
CA THR A 116 1.52 5.38 -8.81
C THR A 116 2.63 6.00 -7.96
N GLU A 117 2.32 7.04 -7.18
CA GLU A 117 3.27 7.68 -6.26
C GLU A 117 3.92 6.67 -5.29
N LYS A 118 3.12 5.74 -4.74
CA LYS A 118 3.62 4.67 -3.86
C LYS A 118 4.47 3.64 -4.59
N MET A 119 4.12 3.28 -5.83
CA MET A 119 4.93 2.42 -6.67
C MET A 119 6.29 3.05 -6.99
N ASP A 120 6.32 4.34 -7.34
CA ASP A 120 7.56 5.07 -7.64
C ASP A 120 8.46 5.22 -6.40
N GLN A 121 7.87 5.45 -5.22
CA GLN A 121 8.59 5.44 -3.94
C GLN A 121 9.24 4.08 -3.65
N VAL A 122 8.50 2.98 -3.82
CA VAL A 122 9.01 1.61 -3.60
C VAL A 122 10.09 1.27 -4.64
N HIS A 123 9.87 1.60 -5.91
CA HIS A 123 10.82 1.35 -6.99
C HIS A 123 12.14 2.13 -6.78
N THR A 124 12.05 3.40 -6.37
CA THR A 124 13.22 4.24 -6.04
C THR A 124 13.99 3.68 -4.84
N ALA A 125 13.29 3.26 -3.78
CA ALA A 125 13.92 2.64 -2.61
C ALA A 125 14.60 1.31 -2.97
N TYR A 126 13.95 0.47 -3.79
CA TYR A 126 14.51 -0.78 -4.29
C TYR A 126 15.78 -0.55 -5.11
N GLN A 127 15.76 0.37 -6.09
CA GLN A 127 16.94 0.70 -6.89
C GLN A 127 18.11 1.22 -6.04
N LYS A 128 17.82 2.05 -5.03
CA LYS A 128 18.84 2.55 -4.09
C LYS A 128 19.46 1.41 -3.28
N MET A 129 18.65 0.44 -2.83
CA MET A 129 19.14 -0.71 -2.08
C MET A 129 19.95 -1.67 -2.97
N ALA A 130 19.49 -1.96 -4.19
CA ALA A 130 20.19 -2.80 -5.15
C ALA A 130 21.61 -2.25 -5.47
N LYS A 131 21.74 -0.93 -5.71
CA LYS A 131 23.04 -0.28 -5.87
C LYS A 131 23.93 -0.40 -4.62
N ARG A 132 23.35 -0.35 -3.42
CA ARG A 132 24.11 -0.53 -2.17
C ARG A 132 24.60 -1.97 -2.00
N CYS A 133 23.79 -2.97 -2.34
CA CYS A 133 24.22 -4.37 -2.37
C CYS A 133 25.40 -4.55 -3.32
N GLN A 134 25.31 -4.05 -4.55
CA GLN A 134 26.40 -4.13 -5.53
C GLN A 134 27.71 -3.48 -5.05
N MET A 135 27.64 -2.32 -4.40
CA MET A 135 28.84 -1.68 -3.82
C MET A 135 29.44 -2.49 -2.66
N LEU A 136 28.62 -3.06 -1.79
CA LEU A 136 29.08 -3.89 -0.68
C LEU A 136 29.67 -5.24 -1.17
N GLU A 137 29.13 -5.81 -2.24
CA GLU A 137 29.69 -7.00 -2.91
C GLU A 137 31.08 -6.71 -3.47
N GLN A 138 31.28 -5.56 -4.11
CA GLN A 138 32.59 -5.10 -4.59
C GLN A 138 33.58 -4.82 -3.44
N GLU A 139 33.11 -4.23 -2.34
CA GLU A 139 33.92 -3.99 -1.14
C GLU A 139 34.37 -5.31 -0.48
N ILE A 140 33.48 -6.30 -0.38
CA ILE A 140 33.80 -7.66 0.10
C ILE A 140 34.83 -8.32 -0.81
N GLU A 141 34.70 -8.19 -2.14
CA GLU A 141 35.67 -8.75 -3.08
C GLU A 141 37.06 -8.10 -2.94
N SER A 142 37.12 -6.78 -2.75
CA SER A 142 38.38 -6.04 -2.51
C SER A 142 39.03 -6.48 -1.20
N LEU A 143 38.29 -6.44 -0.08
CA LEU A 143 38.81 -6.83 1.24
C LEU A 143 39.24 -8.30 1.30
N SER A 144 38.61 -9.17 0.51
CA SER A 144 39.02 -10.57 0.36
C SER A 144 40.38 -10.70 -0.31
N LYS A 145 40.64 -9.92 -1.37
CA LYS A 145 41.95 -9.85 -2.06
C LYS A 145 43.03 -9.27 -1.15
N ASP A 146 42.75 -8.15 -0.48
CA ASP A 146 43.68 -7.50 0.45
C ASP A 146 44.07 -8.43 1.61
N LYS A 147 43.09 -9.17 2.15
CA LYS A 147 43.31 -10.18 3.18
C LYS A 147 44.22 -11.31 2.69
N GLN A 148 44.01 -11.80 1.46
CA GLN A 148 44.84 -12.85 0.88
C GLN A 148 46.28 -12.36 0.69
N GLU A 149 46.47 -11.15 0.12
CA GLU A 149 47.79 -10.56 -0.07
C GLU A 149 48.55 -10.36 1.26
N LEU A 150 47.86 -9.90 2.30
CA LEU A 150 48.42 -9.78 3.66
C LEU A 150 48.80 -11.14 4.25
N GLN A 151 47.97 -12.17 4.05
CA GLN A 151 48.25 -13.53 4.51
C GLN A 151 49.49 -14.11 3.82
N ASP A 152 49.62 -13.89 2.51
CA ASP A 152 50.76 -14.35 1.71
C ASP A 152 52.05 -13.63 2.15
N LYS A 153 52.02 -12.30 2.28
CA LYS A 153 53.14 -11.48 2.82
C LYS A 153 53.55 -11.90 4.24
N PHE A 154 52.59 -12.21 5.10
CA PHE A 154 52.88 -12.70 6.45
C PHE A 154 53.55 -14.09 6.41
N SER A 155 53.05 -14.98 5.54
CA SER A 155 53.63 -16.31 5.37
C SER A 155 55.08 -16.25 4.85
N GLU A 156 55.37 -15.38 3.88
CA GLU A 156 56.70 -15.14 3.36
C GLU A 156 57.62 -14.58 4.45
N LYS A 157 57.18 -13.56 5.19
CA LYS A 157 57.98 -12.95 6.25
C LYS A 157 58.24 -13.91 7.42
N SER A 158 57.32 -14.83 7.70
CA SER A 158 57.50 -15.94 8.64
C SER A 158 58.52 -16.99 8.16
N GLN A 159 58.57 -17.27 6.85
CA GLN A 159 59.62 -18.12 6.26
C GLN A 159 60.99 -17.42 6.29
N GLN A 160 61.05 -16.14 5.94
CA GLN A 160 62.27 -15.32 6.01
C GLN A 160 62.82 -15.27 7.44
N LYS A 161 61.95 -15.04 8.45
CA LYS A 161 62.34 -15.07 9.86
C LYS A 161 62.96 -16.42 10.25
N ARG A 162 62.31 -17.55 9.94
CA ARG A 162 62.83 -18.88 10.30
C ARG A 162 64.24 -19.13 9.73
N LYS A 163 64.48 -18.79 8.46
CA LYS A 163 65.82 -18.87 7.86
C LYS A 163 66.86 -18.02 8.60
N LEU A 164 66.45 -16.86 9.10
CA LEU A 164 67.32 -15.92 9.81
C LEU A 164 67.63 -16.41 11.23
N ASP A 165 66.63 -16.96 11.93
CA ASP A 165 66.79 -17.63 13.22
C ASP A 165 67.72 -18.87 13.07
N GLU A 166 67.52 -19.70 12.04
CA GLU A 166 68.36 -20.86 11.71
C GLU A 166 69.83 -20.47 11.45
N MET A 167 70.09 -19.44 10.65
CA MET A 167 71.47 -18.93 10.41
C MET A 167 72.11 -18.36 11.69
N TYR A 168 71.32 -17.71 12.54
CA TYR A 168 71.81 -17.14 13.80
C TYR A 168 72.20 -18.23 14.81
N ASP A 169 71.38 -19.28 14.94
CA ASP A 169 71.70 -20.42 15.81
C ASP A 169 72.87 -21.27 15.27
N GLN A 170 73.05 -21.37 13.94
CA GLN A 170 74.28 -21.90 13.33
C GLN A 170 75.51 -21.08 13.76
N LEU A 171 75.49 -19.76 13.54
CA LEU A 171 76.61 -18.87 13.89
C LEU A 171 76.95 -18.90 15.39
N ARG A 172 75.92 -18.98 16.25
CA ARG A 172 76.07 -19.18 17.70
C ARG A 172 76.73 -20.52 18.03
N THR A 173 76.33 -21.59 17.36
CA THR A 173 76.88 -22.93 17.56
C THR A 173 78.35 -23.00 17.15
N GLU A 174 78.70 -22.41 16.00
CA GLU A 174 80.08 -22.25 15.55
C GLU A 174 80.91 -21.42 16.54
N TYR A 175 80.39 -20.29 17.03
CA TYR A 175 81.08 -19.47 18.03
C TYR A 175 81.36 -20.25 19.33
N GLU A 176 80.38 -20.98 19.86
CA GLU A 176 80.58 -21.81 21.06
C GLU A 176 81.47 -23.05 20.77
N SER A 177 81.57 -23.52 19.53
CA SER A 177 82.51 -24.58 19.10
C SER A 177 83.96 -24.06 19.08
N VAL A 178 84.20 -22.90 18.45
CA VAL A 178 85.50 -22.22 18.41
C VAL A 178 85.95 -21.85 19.84
N LYS A 179 85.04 -21.36 20.68
CA LYS A 179 85.32 -21.03 22.08
C LYS A 179 85.67 -22.25 22.92
N ARG A 180 85.02 -23.41 22.73
CA ARG A 180 85.39 -24.65 23.43
C ARG A 180 86.70 -25.24 22.93
N SER A 181 86.96 -25.21 21.63
CA SER A 181 88.23 -25.70 21.06
C SER A 181 89.42 -24.81 21.40
N ALA A 182 89.20 -23.51 21.66
CA ALA A 182 90.20 -22.62 22.26
C ALA A 182 90.45 -22.86 23.77
N ILE A 183 89.62 -23.65 24.46
CA ILE A 183 89.66 -23.86 25.92
C ILE A 183 89.51 -25.36 26.27
N GLN A 184 90.45 -26.21 25.83
CA GLN A 184 90.84 -27.39 26.61
C GLN A 184 92.24 -27.95 26.30
N PRO A 185 93.08 -28.22 27.31
CA PRO A 185 94.11 -29.25 27.25
C PRO A 185 93.48 -30.65 27.31
N THR A 186 94.21 -31.65 26.82
CA THR A 186 93.75 -33.04 26.70
C THR A 186 93.60 -33.77 28.05
N SER A 187 92.47 -34.46 28.29
CA SER A 187 92.48 -35.79 28.95
C SER A 187 91.16 -36.57 28.78
N ASN A 188 91.29 -37.87 28.50
CA ASN A 188 90.24 -38.87 28.73
C ASN A 188 90.16 -39.21 30.24
N PHE A 189 89.03 -39.76 30.74
CA PHE A 189 88.95 -40.94 31.64
C PHE A 189 87.49 -41.23 32.11
N TYR A 190 87.27 -42.40 32.75
CA TYR A 190 85.98 -42.99 33.17
C TYR A 190 85.78 -42.92 34.73
N SER A 191 84.76 -43.44 35.43
CA SER A 191 83.67 -44.39 35.08
C SER A 191 82.53 -44.47 36.12
N ARG A 192 81.26 -44.58 35.67
CA ARG A 192 80.17 -45.42 36.25
C ARG A 192 79.65 -45.03 37.70
N PRO A 193 78.78 -45.82 38.41
CA PRO A 193 77.37 -45.45 38.67
C PRO A 193 76.90 -45.40 40.16
N GLU A 194 75.64 -44.97 40.39
CA GLU A 194 74.60 -45.52 41.32
C GLU A 194 73.64 -44.48 41.97
N THR A 195 72.33 -44.77 41.89
CA THR A 195 71.29 -44.88 42.95
C THR A 195 71.64 -44.48 44.41
N ASP A 196 70.74 -43.98 45.29
CA ASP A 196 69.26 -43.81 45.28
C ASP A 196 68.74 -42.93 46.48
N LEU A 197 67.40 -42.73 46.58
CA LEU A 197 66.54 -42.45 47.77
C LEU A 197 66.37 -41.02 48.40
N PHE A 198 65.18 -40.47 48.14
CA PHE A 198 64.22 -39.79 49.06
C PHE A 198 64.59 -38.58 49.95
N SER A 199 63.94 -37.43 49.67
CA SER A 199 63.14 -36.64 50.65
C SER A 199 62.24 -35.59 49.97
N ASN A 200 61.00 -35.45 50.45
CA ASN A 200 59.95 -34.47 50.09
C ASN A 200 59.31 -34.03 51.44
N PRO A 201 58.68 -32.84 51.65
CA PRO A 201 57.55 -32.38 50.84
C PRO A 201 57.35 -30.85 50.61
N SER A 202 56.56 -30.56 49.56
CA SER A 202 55.48 -29.52 49.50
C SER A 202 55.63 -28.32 48.55
N ASN A 203 54.68 -28.25 47.59
CA ASN A 203 54.09 -27.06 46.93
C ASN A 203 55.00 -26.23 45.98
N MET A 204 54.54 -25.72 44.82
CA MET A 204 53.16 -25.50 44.29
C MET A 204 53.01 -25.87 42.80
N MET A 205 51.75 -26.05 42.37
CA MET A 205 51.17 -25.95 41.00
C MET A 205 52.10 -26.09 39.77
N ASP A 206 51.83 -27.09 38.92
CA ASP A 206 50.90 -26.96 37.79
C ASP A 206 50.63 -28.35 37.16
N ASN A 207 49.39 -28.65 36.75
CA ASN A 207 49.10 -29.79 35.87
C ASN A 207 47.67 -29.77 35.30
N ARG A 208 47.54 -29.73 33.97
CA ARG A 208 46.57 -30.59 33.27
C ARG A 208 46.96 -30.89 31.83
N ASP A 209 47.24 -32.16 31.58
CA ASP A 209 47.61 -32.71 30.27
C ASP A 209 46.48 -32.72 29.22
N PRO A 210 46.84 -32.82 27.91
CA PRO A 210 45.89 -32.82 26.80
C PRO A 210 45.41 -34.23 26.41
N ILE A 211 44.27 -34.33 25.70
CA ILE A 211 44.05 -35.35 24.66
C ILE A 211 42.96 -34.91 23.66
N ARG A 212 43.07 -35.46 22.45
CA ARG A 212 42.61 -34.95 21.15
C ARG A 212 41.34 -35.65 20.65
N LYS A 213 40.42 -34.90 19.98
CA LYS A 213 39.70 -35.20 18.70
C LYS A 213 38.20 -34.83 18.70
N GLY A 214 37.76 -34.24 17.58
CA GLY A 214 36.44 -34.55 16.99
C GLY A 214 35.39 -33.44 17.06
N PRO A 215 34.60 -33.21 15.98
CA PRO A 215 33.75 -32.02 15.83
C PRO A 215 32.31 -32.23 16.29
N ARG A 216 31.56 -31.13 16.50
CA ARG A 216 30.09 -31.14 16.63
C ARG A 216 29.48 -29.77 16.35
N ASP A 217 28.45 -29.76 15.52
CA ASP A 217 27.58 -28.61 15.26
C ASP A 217 26.40 -28.51 16.26
N ASP A 218 25.79 -27.32 16.26
CA ASP A 218 24.42 -26.99 16.67
C ASP A 218 23.95 -26.96 18.15
N ILE A 219 22.95 -26.08 18.32
CA ILE A 219 21.97 -25.91 19.42
C ILE A 219 22.38 -25.10 20.67
N TRP A 220 21.67 -23.98 20.86
CA TRP A 220 21.50 -23.25 22.14
C TRP A 220 20.02 -22.89 22.36
N PRO A 221 19.48 -23.13 23.58
CA PRO A 221 18.25 -22.49 24.09
C PRO A 221 18.57 -21.69 25.41
N PRO A 222 17.62 -21.06 26.14
CA PRO A 222 17.51 -19.59 26.07
C PRO A 222 17.36 -18.85 27.44
N VAL A 223 17.03 -17.54 27.37
CA VAL A 223 16.20 -16.73 28.33
C VAL A 223 16.90 -15.74 29.32
N LYS A 224 16.69 -14.43 29.05
CA LYS A 224 16.62 -13.24 29.97
C LYS A 224 17.87 -12.85 30.80
N LEU A 225 18.12 -11.58 31.18
CA LEU A 225 17.60 -10.23 30.85
C LEU A 225 18.62 -9.18 31.37
N ASN A 226 18.79 -8.01 30.72
CA ASN A 226 18.37 -6.68 31.24
C ASN A 226 19.03 -5.48 30.50
N ASN A 227 18.24 -4.41 30.27
CA ASN A 227 18.58 -2.98 30.03
C ASN A 227 19.57 -2.59 28.88
N SER A 228 19.27 -1.69 27.92
CA SER A 228 18.54 -0.41 28.01
C SER A 228 18.19 0.21 26.62
N ASN A 229 17.14 1.04 26.58
CA ASN A 229 16.87 2.18 25.66
C ASN A 229 16.77 1.98 24.13
N SER A 230 15.52 1.98 23.62
CA SER A 230 14.99 3.16 22.88
C SER A 230 13.45 3.14 22.88
N GLY A 231 12.83 4.32 22.99
CA GLY A 231 11.40 4.45 23.35
C GLY A 231 10.42 4.32 22.18
N LEU A 232 9.26 3.70 22.47
CA LEU A 232 8.07 3.62 21.62
C LEU A 232 7.06 4.68 22.08
N PHE A 233 6.55 5.50 21.18
CA PHE A 233 5.41 6.38 21.47
C PHE A 233 4.10 5.64 21.21
N ASP A 234 3.32 5.46 22.27
CA ASP A 234 1.96 4.95 22.21
C ASP A 234 1.06 5.93 23.00
N ILE A 235 -0.09 6.29 22.44
CA ILE A 235 -1.06 7.19 23.09
C ILE A 235 -2.38 6.44 23.22
N SER A 236 -2.76 6.13 24.45
CA SER A 236 -4.12 5.74 24.80
C SER A 236 -4.42 6.00 26.26
N GLY A 237 -5.53 6.71 26.52
CA GLY A 237 -6.28 6.59 27.77
C GLY A 237 -6.38 7.84 28.65
N VAL A 238 -7.52 8.53 28.57
CA VAL A 238 -8.20 9.05 29.76
C VAL A 238 -9.70 8.75 29.65
N SER A 239 -10.20 7.94 30.56
CA SER A 239 -11.62 7.83 30.93
C SER A 239 -11.69 7.68 32.46
N PRO A 240 -12.62 8.37 33.13
CA PRO A 240 -13.14 7.90 34.41
C PRO A 240 -14.66 7.65 34.33
N ALA A 241 -15.10 6.59 35.00
CA ALA A 241 -16.49 6.14 34.99
C ALA A 241 -17.40 6.91 35.96
N LYS A 242 -18.72 6.80 35.77
CA LYS A 242 -19.71 6.76 36.87
C LYS A 242 -20.95 5.95 36.46
N GLN A 243 -21.45 5.14 37.39
CA GLN A 243 -22.68 4.38 37.28
C GLN A 243 -23.82 5.14 37.95
N SER A 244 -25.06 5.04 37.45
CA SER A 244 -26.27 5.21 38.28
C SER A 244 -27.56 4.71 37.62
N ALA A 245 -28.22 3.76 38.27
CA ALA A 245 -29.68 3.56 38.41
C ALA A 245 -30.64 3.50 37.19
N VAL A 246 -31.54 2.52 37.26
CA VAL A 246 -32.81 2.40 36.51
C VAL A 246 -33.97 2.79 37.44
N PRO A 247 -35.03 3.49 36.96
CA PRO A 247 -36.39 2.90 36.99
C PRO A 247 -37.13 3.08 35.63
N ILE A 248 -37.72 2.02 35.04
CA ILE A 248 -39.12 1.56 35.19
C ILE A 248 -40.16 2.46 34.48
N GLY A 249 -40.89 1.87 33.53
CA GLY A 249 -42.02 2.51 32.83
C GLY A 249 -42.65 1.59 31.77
N ALA A 250 -43.73 0.89 32.17
CA ALA A 250 -44.67 0.11 31.35
C ALA A 250 -45.15 0.86 30.08
N GLY A 251 -45.48 0.23 28.96
CA GLY A 251 -46.46 -0.86 28.78
C GLY A 251 -46.82 -1.02 27.27
N PRO A 252 -47.76 -1.90 26.88
CA PRO A 252 -47.47 -2.84 25.78
C PRO A 252 -48.43 -2.88 24.57
N ALA A 253 -48.08 -3.75 23.60
CA ALA A 253 -48.84 -4.36 22.49
C ALA A 253 -48.27 -4.04 21.07
N GLY A 254 -48.18 -4.97 20.12
CA GLY A 254 -48.41 -6.42 20.17
C GLY A 254 -48.34 -7.08 18.78
N ASN A 255 -48.10 -8.41 18.74
CA ASN A 255 -48.21 -9.34 17.59
C ASN A 255 -47.22 -9.20 16.39
N ARG A 256 -46.87 -10.26 15.64
CA ARG A 256 -46.65 -11.72 15.91
C ARG A 256 -46.13 -12.40 14.62
N ARG A 257 -44.99 -13.14 14.69
CA ARG A 257 -44.56 -14.28 13.81
C ARG A 257 -44.39 -14.01 12.29
N GLY A 258 -43.45 -14.66 11.57
CA GLY A 258 -42.37 -15.56 11.94
C GLY A 258 -41.74 -16.30 10.73
N SER A 259 -40.65 -17.06 10.99
CA SER A 259 -40.02 -18.12 10.15
C SER A 259 -38.95 -17.72 9.10
N GLY A 260 -37.81 -18.45 9.11
CA GLY A 260 -36.93 -18.64 7.93
C GLY A 260 -35.44 -18.23 8.05
N ARG A 261 -34.58 -19.07 8.65
CA ARG A 261 -33.09 -19.05 8.49
C ARG A 261 -32.66 -19.87 7.25
N PRO A 262 -31.38 -19.90 6.79
CA PRO A 262 -30.11 -19.38 7.35
C PRO A 262 -29.41 -18.35 6.42
N GLY A 263 -28.28 -17.70 6.73
CA GLY A 263 -27.29 -17.92 7.80
C GLY A 263 -25.92 -18.29 7.23
N PHE A 264 -25.17 -17.29 6.75
CA PHE A 264 -23.74 -17.41 6.42
C PHE A 264 -22.97 -16.34 7.19
N GLY A 265 -22.07 -16.78 8.07
CA GLY A 265 -21.17 -15.89 8.79
C GLY A 265 -19.94 -15.56 7.95
N ALA A 266 -19.66 -14.28 7.73
CA ALA A 266 -18.36 -13.81 7.31
C ALA A 266 -17.64 -13.20 8.52
N GLY A 267 -16.77 -13.99 9.16
CA GLY A 267 -15.83 -13.45 10.14
C GLY A 267 -14.87 -12.45 9.47
N ALA A 268 -14.27 -11.56 10.26
CA ALA A 268 -13.39 -10.50 9.77
C ALA A 268 -12.27 -11.07 8.88
N SER A 269 -12.38 -10.84 7.56
CA SER A 269 -11.40 -11.31 6.58
C SER A 269 -10.22 -10.33 6.52
N ASN A 270 -9.04 -10.86 6.78
CA ASN A 270 -7.82 -10.08 6.93
C ASN A 270 -7.30 -9.66 5.53
N PRO A 271 -7.27 -8.36 5.17
CA PRO A 271 -7.02 -7.91 3.79
C PRO A 271 -5.64 -8.31 3.22
N SER A 272 -4.70 -8.62 4.12
CA SER A 272 -3.37 -9.18 3.81
C SER A 272 -3.42 -10.48 2.98
N MET A 273 -4.41 -11.34 3.19
CA MET A 273 -4.46 -12.65 2.51
C MET A 273 -4.93 -12.56 1.06
N THR A 274 -5.87 -11.66 0.75
CA THR A 274 -6.41 -11.50 -0.61
C THR A 274 -5.32 -11.02 -1.58
N LEU A 275 -4.42 -10.14 -1.13
CA LEU A 275 -3.32 -9.62 -1.97
C LEU A 275 -2.29 -10.69 -2.34
N ARG A 276 -1.98 -11.64 -1.44
CA ARG A 276 -1.00 -12.71 -1.72
C ARG A 276 -1.44 -13.63 -2.87
N ASN A 277 -2.74 -13.92 -2.97
CA ASN A 277 -3.28 -14.80 -4.01
C ASN A 277 -3.27 -14.18 -5.41
N LEU A 278 -3.23 -12.85 -5.52
CA LEU A 278 -3.19 -12.12 -6.80
C LEU A 278 -1.77 -12.03 -7.39
N ILE A 279 -0.72 -12.24 -6.59
CA ILE A 279 0.68 -12.00 -6.98
C ILE A 279 1.36 -13.24 -7.60
N LEU A 280 0.81 -14.45 -7.39
CA LEU A 280 1.52 -15.73 -7.66
C LEU A 280 0.81 -16.70 -8.63
N SER A 281 -0.21 -16.26 -9.38
CA SER A 281 -0.87 -17.11 -10.39
C SER A 281 -0.40 -16.78 -11.82
N PRO A 282 0.06 -17.77 -12.62
CA PRO A 282 0.47 -17.52 -14.00
C PRO A 282 -0.75 -17.19 -14.89
N ILE A 283 -0.63 -16.12 -15.68
CA ILE A 283 -1.70 -15.58 -16.52
C ILE A 283 -2.06 -16.56 -17.64
N LYS A 284 -3.27 -17.14 -17.59
CA LYS A 284 -3.90 -17.73 -18.78
C LYS A 284 -4.39 -16.61 -19.71
N ARG A 285 -3.83 -16.53 -20.91
CA ARG A 285 -4.32 -15.64 -21.99
C ARG A 285 -5.76 -16.02 -22.37
N PRO A 286 -6.70 -15.06 -22.49
CA PRO A 286 -7.97 -15.30 -23.17
C PRO A 286 -7.73 -15.49 -24.67
N GLN A 287 -8.26 -16.56 -25.25
CA GLN A 287 -8.40 -16.68 -26.71
C GLN A 287 -9.59 -15.82 -27.17
N LEU A 288 -9.38 -15.02 -28.21
CA LEU A 288 -10.43 -14.21 -28.83
C LEU A 288 -11.24 -15.07 -29.81
N SER A 289 -12.45 -15.47 -29.43
CA SER A 289 -13.42 -16.06 -30.35
C SER A 289 -14.35 -14.98 -30.90
N PHE A 290 -14.12 -14.58 -32.16
CA PHE A 290 -15.03 -13.71 -32.93
C PHE A 290 -15.99 -14.55 -33.80
N SER A 291 -17.08 -13.93 -34.25
CA SER A 291 -18.24 -14.50 -34.95
C SER A 291 -19.23 -15.28 -34.05
N ARG A 292 -20.55 -15.23 -34.28
CA ARG A 292 -21.30 -14.75 -35.45
C ARG A 292 -22.65 -14.11 -35.07
N SER A 293 -23.07 -13.10 -35.82
CA SER A 293 -24.35 -12.39 -35.65
C SER A 293 -25.56 -13.23 -36.05
N GLN A 294 -26.67 -13.12 -35.30
CA GLN A 294 -28.04 -13.26 -35.80
C GLN A 294 -29.02 -12.64 -34.79
N MET A 295 -29.68 -11.54 -35.17
CA MET A 295 -30.89 -11.02 -34.52
C MET A 295 -32.01 -11.02 -35.55
N PHE A 296 -33.21 -11.37 -35.10
CA PHE A 296 -34.35 -11.70 -35.94
C PHE A 296 -34.98 -10.47 -36.62
N GLN A 297 -35.48 -10.68 -37.84
CA GLN A 297 -36.60 -9.92 -38.38
C GLN A 297 -37.90 -10.61 -37.98
N LEU A 298 -38.82 -9.84 -37.38
CA LEU A 298 -40.25 -9.71 -37.76
C LEU A 298 -40.94 -8.77 -36.76
#